data_AF-A0A8J1L8W8-F1
#
_entry.id   AF-A0A8J1L8W8-F1
#
_cell.length_a   1.000
_cell.length_b   1.000
_cell.length_c   1.000
_cell.angle_alpha   90.00
_cell.angle_beta   90.00
_cell.angle_gamma   90.00
#
_symmetry.space_group_name_H-M   'P 1'
#
loop_
_entity.id
_entity.type
_entity.pdbx_description
1 polymer ?
#
loop_
_entity_poly.entity_id
_entity_poly.type
_entity_poly.pdbx_seq_one_letter_code
_entity_poly.pdbx_strand_id
1 'polypeptide(L)'
;MRASTAPSAHAHRTEGRERTARSRKDNLESESSAAIIPHELVRTRQLESVHLKFNQESGALIPLCLKGRLLHGRHFTYKSITGDTAITFVSTGVEGAFATEEHPYAAHGPWLQILLTEELVEKMLEDLEDLSSLEEMKLPKEYSWPEKKLKISILPNTVFDNPLN
;
A
#
# COMPACT_ATOMS: atom_id res chain seq x y z
N MET A 1 3.08 -7.05 -9.95
CA MET A 1 2.06 -6.39 -10.80
C MET A 1 2.75 -5.66 -11.97
N ARG A 2 2.28 -5.84 -13.22
CA ARG A 2 2.90 -5.33 -14.47
C ARG A 2 1.82 -4.92 -15.50
N ALA A 3 2.08 -3.83 -16.23
CA ALA A 3 1.77 -3.60 -17.65
C ALA A 3 2.87 -2.69 -18.22
N SER A 4 3.31 -2.92 -19.46
CA SER A 4 4.50 -2.31 -20.07
C SER A 4 4.16 -1.47 -21.29
N THR A 5 4.93 -0.40 -21.54
CA THR A 5 5.37 0.04 -22.88
C THR A 5 6.68 0.84 -22.81
N ALA A 6 7.59 0.61 -23.76
CA ALA A 6 8.72 1.45 -24.13
C ALA A 6 9.08 1.17 -25.61
N PRO A 7 9.96 1.95 -26.26
CA PRO A 7 10.00 3.41 -26.47
C PRO A 7 10.11 3.74 -27.99
N SER A 8 10.22 5.02 -28.40
CA SER A 8 11.26 5.51 -29.36
C SER A 8 10.90 6.84 -30.05
N ALA A 9 11.96 7.51 -30.49
CA ALA A 9 12.15 8.90 -30.90
C ALA A 9 11.74 9.23 -32.34
N HIS A 10 11.45 10.51 -32.62
CA HIS A 10 12.28 11.43 -33.42
C HIS A 10 11.51 12.70 -33.79
N ALA A 11 12.18 13.84 -33.70
CA ALA A 11 11.77 15.10 -34.29
C ALA A 11 11.86 15.04 -35.83
N HIS A 12 10.93 15.68 -36.54
CA HIS A 12 11.23 16.60 -37.66
C HIS A 12 9.97 17.37 -38.08
N ARG A 13 10.22 18.64 -38.41
CA ARG A 13 9.32 19.74 -38.76
C ARG A 13 9.15 19.81 -40.27
N THR A 14 7.94 20.07 -40.78
CA THR A 14 7.64 20.95 -41.94
C THR A 14 6.14 21.15 -42.16
N GLU A 15 5.77 22.41 -42.43
CA GLU A 15 4.44 22.91 -42.78
C GLU A 15 4.10 22.67 -44.27
N GLY A 16 2.82 22.54 -44.60
CA GLY A 16 2.31 22.54 -45.98
C GLY A 16 0.79 22.30 -46.05
N ARG A 17 0.08 23.15 -46.79
CA ARG A 17 -1.37 23.43 -46.74
C ARG A 17 -2.13 22.77 -47.91
N GLU A 18 -3.46 22.60 -47.72
CA GLU A 18 -4.57 22.47 -48.71
C GLU A 18 -5.30 21.12 -48.91
N ARG A 19 -6.47 21.05 -48.24
CA ARG A 19 -7.84 20.73 -48.72
C ARG A 19 -8.04 19.60 -49.75
N THR A 20 -8.68 18.51 -49.31
CA THR A 20 -9.82 17.91 -50.05
C THR A 20 -10.66 17.01 -49.16
N ALA A 21 -11.98 17.19 -49.23
CA ALA A 21 -12.99 16.48 -48.46
C ALA A 21 -13.05 14.99 -48.82
N ARG A 22 -12.99 14.11 -47.81
CA ARG A 22 -13.51 12.74 -47.88
C ARG A 22 -14.23 12.41 -46.59
N SER A 23 -15.56 12.44 -46.68
CA SER A 23 -16.49 11.84 -45.74
C SER A 23 -16.16 10.35 -45.57
N ARG A 24 -15.61 9.96 -44.42
CA ARG A 24 -15.66 8.59 -43.90
C ARG A 24 -16.00 8.66 -42.41
N LYS A 25 -17.14 8.03 -42.14
CA LYS A 25 -17.77 7.73 -40.86
C LYS A 25 -16.78 6.92 -40.02
N ASP A 26 -16.33 7.45 -38.89
CA ASP A 26 -15.69 6.64 -37.84
C ASP A 26 -16.49 6.80 -36.56
N ASN A 27 -17.15 5.69 -36.24
CA ASN A 27 -17.75 5.39 -34.97
C ASN A 27 -16.78 4.41 -34.30
N LEU A 28 -15.99 4.86 -33.33
CA LEU A 28 -15.37 3.94 -32.37
C LEU A 28 -14.95 4.68 -31.10
N GLU A 29 -15.78 4.46 -30.07
CA GLU A 29 -15.40 4.19 -28.69
C GLU A 29 -14.57 5.26 -27.95
N SER A 30 -15.28 6.01 -27.11
CA SER A 30 -14.68 6.65 -25.93
C SER A 30 -13.95 5.60 -25.10
N GLU A 31 -12.63 5.55 -25.23
CA GLU A 31 -11.79 5.00 -24.17
C GLU A 31 -12.11 5.79 -22.90
N SER A 32 -12.69 5.08 -21.93
CA SER A 32 -12.86 5.57 -20.58
C SER A 32 -11.49 5.91 -20.02
N SER A 33 -11.06 7.16 -20.22
CA SER A 33 -9.97 7.75 -19.48
C SER A 33 -10.41 7.72 -18.03
N ALA A 34 -9.99 6.71 -17.28
CA ALA A 34 -10.01 6.78 -15.82
C ALA A 34 -9.17 8.01 -15.49
N ALA A 35 -9.85 9.14 -15.24
CA ALA A 35 -9.20 10.40 -14.99
C ALA A 35 -8.21 10.18 -13.86
N ILE A 36 -6.93 10.44 -14.12
CA ILE A 36 -5.89 10.40 -13.10
C ILE A 36 -6.25 11.51 -12.11
N ILE A 37 -6.88 11.14 -11.00
CA ILE A 37 -7.20 12.10 -9.93
C ILE A 37 -5.87 12.48 -9.29
N PRO A 38 -5.46 13.76 -9.30
CA PRO A 38 -4.25 14.19 -8.63
C PRO A 38 -4.29 13.76 -7.16
N HIS A 39 -3.19 13.21 -6.63
CA HIS A 39 -3.11 12.81 -5.22
C HIS A 39 -3.50 13.93 -4.25
N GLU A 40 -3.26 15.19 -4.62
CA GLU A 40 -3.65 16.38 -3.84
C GLU A 40 -5.17 16.55 -3.67
N LEU A 41 -5.99 15.95 -4.55
CA LEU A 41 -7.45 15.93 -4.43
C LEU A 41 -7.98 14.76 -3.60
N VAL A 42 -7.11 13.83 -3.19
CA VAL A 42 -7.54 12.61 -2.52
C VAL A 42 -7.79 12.91 -1.05
N ARG A 43 -9.05 12.80 -0.63
CA ARG A 43 -9.43 12.98 0.78
C ARG A 43 -8.91 11.83 1.62
N THR A 44 -8.41 12.14 2.82
CA THR A 44 -8.09 11.13 3.84
C THR A 44 -9.37 10.41 4.28
N ARG A 45 -9.35 9.08 4.21
CA ARG A 45 -10.44 8.21 4.65
C ARG A 45 -10.08 7.60 5.99
N GLN A 46 -11.01 7.63 6.94
CA GLN A 46 -10.92 6.88 8.18
C GLN A 46 -11.48 5.48 7.94
N LEU A 47 -10.82 4.47 8.50
CA LEU A 47 -11.18 3.06 8.33
C LEU A 47 -11.56 2.46 9.68
N GLU A 48 -12.62 1.65 9.68
CA GLU A 48 -13.06 0.95 10.88
C GLU A 48 -12.24 -0.31 11.16
N SER A 49 -11.70 -0.93 10.11
CA SER A 49 -10.97 -2.20 10.17
C SER A 49 -9.91 -2.28 9.10
N VAL A 50 -8.81 -2.99 9.39
CA VAL A 50 -7.69 -3.17 8.47
C VAL A 50 -7.21 -4.62 8.46
N HIS A 51 -6.95 -5.15 7.26
CA HIS A 51 -6.30 -6.44 7.05
C HIS A 51 -5.01 -6.22 6.27
N LEU A 52 -3.89 -6.38 6.94
CA LEU A 52 -2.56 -6.25 6.37
C LEU A 52 -2.08 -7.59 5.84
N LYS A 53 -1.48 -7.57 4.66
CA LYS A 53 -0.91 -8.75 4.02
C LYS A 53 0.56 -8.50 3.76
N PHE A 54 1.40 -9.39 4.27
CA PHE A 54 2.85 -9.36 4.08
C PHE A 54 3.29 -10.64 3.39
N ASN A 55 4.34 -10.55 2.59
CA ASN A 55 5.08 -11.75 2.22
C ASN A 55 5.97 -12.20 3.40
N GLN A 56 6.62 -13.34 3.26
CA GLN A 56 7.48 -13.89 4.33
C GLN A 56 8.59 -12.93 4.76
N GLU A 57 9.30 -12.33 3.80
CA GLU A 57 10.42 -11.42 4.08
C GLU A 57 9.98 -10.14 4.82
N SER A 58 8.90 -9.50 4.35
CA SER A 58 8.36 -8.30 5.01
C SER A 58 7.69 -8.63 6.34
N GLY A 59 7.05 -9.79 6.46
CA GLY A 59 6.45 -10.29 7.70
C GLY A 59 7.49 -10.54 8.80
N ALA A 60 8.66 -11.08 8.43
CA ALA A 60 9.79 -11.28 9.36
C ALA A 60 10.33 -9.95 9.94
N LEU A 61 10.05 -8.81 9.31
CA LEU A 61 10.44 -7.49 9.82
C LEU A 61 9.43 -6.88 10.80
N ILE A 62 8.25 -7.48 11.02
CA ILE A 62 7.25 -6.93 11.93
C ILE A 62 7.80 -6.77 13.36
N PRO A 63 8.52 -7.74 13.95
CA PRO A 63 9.14 -7.55 15.27
C PRO A 63 10.11 -6.36 15.31
N LEU A 64 10.90 -6.13 14.25
CA LEU A 64 11.79 -4.97 14.15
C LEU A 64 11.01 -3.66 14.06
N CYS A 65 9.94 -3.63 13.26
CA CYS A 65 9.03 -2.50 13.15
C CYS A 65 8.47 -2.14 14.53
N LEU A 66 7.91 -3.10 15.25
CA LEU A 66 7.29 -2.90 16.55
C LEU A 66 8.33 -2.53 17.63
N LYS A 67 9.28 -3.43 17.91
CA LYS A 67 10.24 -3.29 19.01
C LYS A 67 11.35 -2.27 18.71
N GLY A 68 11.88 -2.29 17.50
CA GLY A 68 13.02 -1.44 17.11
C GLY A 68 12.63 -0.02 16.67
N ARG A 69 11.34 0.26 16.47
CA ARG A 69 10.86 1.58 16.02
C ARG A 69 9.71 2.11 16.86
N LEU A 70 8.59 1.39 16.94
CA LEU A 70 7.38 1.94 17.58
C LEU A 70 7.57 2.13 19.09
N LEU A 71 8.16 1.16 19.79
CA LEU A 71 8.52 1.33 21.22
C LEU A 71 9.58 2.42 21.47
N HIS A 72 10.16 2.99 20.42
CA HIS A 72 11.10 4.10 20.49
C HIS A 72 10.51 5.44 20.00
N GLY A 73 9.19 5.55 19.86
CA GLY A 73 8.52 6.77 19.41
C GLY A 73 8.80 7.11 17.94
N ARG A 74 9.08 6.10 17.10
CA ARG A 74 9.37 6.26 15.67
C ARG A 74 8.29 5.62 14.82
N HIS A 75 8.30 5.95 13.52
CA HIS A 75 7.49 5.28 12.51
C HIS A 75 8.31 4.25 11.71
N PHE A 76 7.61 3.36 11.02
CA PHE A 76 8.18 2.42 10.05
C PHE A 76 7.23 2.25 8.85
N THR A 77 7.78 2.27 7.64
CA THR A 77 6.98 2.21 6.40
C THR A 77 7.36 0.99 5.56
N TYR A 78 6.37 0.17 5.24
CA TYR A 78 6.43 -0.82 4.18
C TYR A 78 5.93 -0.19 2.89
N LYS A 79 6.74 -0.23 1.84
CA LYS A 79 6.35 0.20 0.49
C LYS A 79 6.25 -1.02 -0.40
N SER A 80 5.13 -1.17 -1.12
CA SER A 80 4.99 -2.22 -2.11
C SER A 80 6.02 -2.04 -3.23
N ILE A 81 6.65 -3.13 -3.66
CA ILE A 81 7.55 -3.14 -4.83
C ILE A 81 6.77 -3.28 -6.14
N THR A 82 5.51 -3.71 -6.08
CA THR A 82 4.68 -4.01 -7.26
C THR A 82 3.60 -2.96 -7.54
N GLY A 83 3.34 -2.03 -6.63
CA GLY A 83 2.32 -0.98 -6.82
C GLY A 83 2.52 0.21 -5.89
N ASP A 84 1.54 1.11 -5.87
CA ASP A 84 1.67 2.40 -5.18
C ASP A 84 1.23 2.36 -3.70
N THR A 85 0.97 1.16 -3.18
CA THR A 85 0.55 0.98 -1.79
C THR A 85 1.71 1.14 -0.82
N ALA A 86 1.45 1.85 0.28
CA ALA A 86 2.36 1.95 1.42
C ALA A 86 1.58 1.77 2.74
N ILE A 87 2.22 1.13 3.71
CA ILE A 87 1.70 0.97 5.08
C ILE A 87 2.72 1.59 6.02
N THR A 88 2.33 2.62 6.76
CA THR A 88 3.17 3.24 7.79
C THR A 88 2.57 2.96 9.15
N PHE A 89 3.31 2.23 9.98
CA PHE A 89 3.04 2.13 11.41
C PHE A 89 3.59 3.37 12.10
N VAL A 90 2.76 4.03 12.91
CA VAL A 90 3.12 5.20 13.70
C VAL A 90 2.89 4.91 15.18
N SER A 91 3.82 5.38 16.02
CA SER A 91 3.66 5.40 17.47
C SER A 91 2.93 6.67 17.89
N THR A 92 2.37 6.67 19.10
CA THR A 92 1.82 7.88 19.73
C THR A 92 2.86 9.00 19.75
N GLY A 93 2.46 10.22 19.39
CA GLY A 93 3.33 11.40 19.41
C GLY A 93 4.17 11.63 18.15
N VAL A 94 4.09 10.77 17.13
CA VAL A 94 4.71 11.05 15.82
C VAL A 94 4.00 12.23 15.15
N GLU A 95 4.71 13.35 14.97
CA GLU A 95 4.17 14.53 14.29
C GLU A 95 3.92 14.31 12.80
N GLY A 96 2.91 15.01 12.25
CA GLY A 96 2.55 14.95 10.83
C GLY A 96 1.82 13.68 10.38
N ALA A 97 1.49 12.77 11.31
CA ALA A 97 0.62 11.65 11.04
C ALA A 97 -0.84 12.11 10.85
N PHE A 98 -1.56 11.46 9.95
CA PHE A 98 -2.99 11.66 9.71
C PHE A 98 -3.86 10.54 10.33
N ALA A 99 -3.24 9.50 10.89
CA ALA A 99 -3.87 8.61 11.86
C ALA A 99 -3.78 9.24 13.26
N THR A 100 -4.88 9.22 14.02
CA THR A 100 -4.95 9.77 15.39
C THR A 100 -5.37 8.68 16.38
N GLU A 101 -5.34 8.97 17.68
CA GLU A 101 -5.81 8.00 18.68
C GLU A 101 -7.31 7.69 18.54
N GLU A 102 -8.12 8.67 18.13
CA GLU A 102 -9.55 8.51 17.87
C GLU A 102 -9.81 7.75 16.55
N HIS A 103 -8.93 7.93 15.55
CA HIS A 103 -9.04 7.29 14.24
C HIS A 103 -7.71 6.65 13.87
N PRO A 104 -7.37 5.48 14.47
CA PRO A 104 -6.05 4.88 14.36
C PRO A 104 -5.75 4.31 12.98
N TYR A 105 -6.77 4.10 12.15
CA TYR A 105 -6.62 3.62 10.78
C TYR A 105 -7.10 4.68 9.81
N ALA A 106 -6.17 5.24 9.04
CA ALA A 106 -6.48 6.27 8.06
C ALA A 106 -5.70 6.03 6.77
N ALA A 107 -6.32 6.32 5.63
CA ALA A 107 -5.69 6.16 4.32
C ALA A 107 -5.83 7.43 3.48
N HIS A 108 -4.71 7.86 2.90
CA HIS A 108 -4.65 8.94 1.92
C HIS A 108 -4.26 8.35 0.57
N GLY A 109 -5.26 8.12 -0.29
CA GLY A 109 -5.08 7.33 -1.50
C GLY A 109 -4.63 5.89 -1.18
N PRO A 110 -3.54 5.39 -1.80
CA PRO A 110 -3.01 4.06 -1.54
C PRO A 110 -2.06 4.02 -0.31
N TRP A 111 -1.85 5.13 0.39
CA TRP A 111 -1.01 5.18 1.59
C TRP A 111 -1.86 5.06 2.86
N LEU A 112 -1.66 3.96 3.59
CA LEU A 112 -2.27 3.66 4.88
C LEU A 112 -1.35 4.07 6.03
N GLN A 113 -1.88 4.77 7.04
CA GLN A 113 -1.26 4.94 8.34
C GLN A 113 -2.04 4.19 9.42
N ILE A 114 -1.29 3.56 10.32
CA ILE A 114 -1.81 2.80 11.46
C ILE A 114 -1.12 3.30 12.72
N LEU A 115 -1.88 3.94 13.60
CA LEU A 115 -1.42 4.29 14.93
C LEU A 115 -1.62 3.11 15.88
N LEU A 116 -0.54 2.71 16.56
CA LEU A 116 -0.57 1.69 17.59
C LEU A 116 -0.11 2.30 18.92
N THR A 117 -0.88 2.06 19.99
CA THR A 117 -0.48 2.42 21.35
C THR A 117 0.63 1.49 21.83
N GLU A 118 1.45 1.95 22.79
CA GLU A 118 2.52 1.14 23.39
C GLU A 118 2.00 -0.20 23.93
N GLU A 119 0.89 -0.19 24.68
CA GLU A 119 0.21 -1.38 25.19
C GLU A 119 -0.15 -2.39 24.07
N LEU A 120 -0.68 -1.89 22.94
CA LEU A 120 -1.01 -2.77 21.82
C LEU A 120 0.24 -3.32 21.14
N VAL A 121 1.30 -2.52 21.04
CA VAL A 121 2.59 -2.95 20.47
C VAL A 121 3.21 -4.07 21.30
N GLU A 122 3.18 -3.95 22.64
CA GLU A 122 3.67 -4.99 23.55
C GLU A 122 2.87 -6.29 23.38
N LYS A 123 1.53 -6.21 23.39
CA LYS A 123 0.67 -7.38 23.15
C LYS A 123 0.94 -8.01 21.78
N MET A 124 1.07 -7.21 20.73
CA MET A 124 1.39 -7.72 19.40
C MET A 124 2.75 -8.44 19.37
N LEU A 125 3.76 -7.95 20.10
CA LEU A 125 5.07 -8.61 20.17
C LEU A 125 5.01 -9.98 20.86
N GLU A 126 4.17 -10.13 21.88
CA GLU A 126 3.92 -11.44 22.52
C GLU A 126 3.23 -12.40 21.54
N ASP A 127 2.17 -11.96 20.87
CA ASP A 127 1.41 -12.78 19.92
C ASP A 127 2.23 -13.18 18.68
N LEU A 128 3.26 -12.39 18.33
CA LEU A 128 4.12 -12.56 17.15
C LEU A 128 5.49 -13.18 17.49
N GLU A 129 5.68 -13.74 18.69
CA GLU A 129 6.97 -14.31 19.12
C GLU A 129 7.51 -15.36 18.12
N ASP A 130 6.61 -16.14 17.53
CA ASP A 130 6.95 -17.19 16.58
C ASP A 130 7.52 -16.67 15.24
N LEU A 131 7.35 -15.38 14.92
CA LEU A 131 8.02 -14.70 13.79
C LEU A 131 9.49 -14.44 14.04
N SER A 132 9.92 -14.45 15.29
CA SER A 132 11.32 -14.26 15.68
C SER A 132 12.11 -15.59 15.71
N SER A 133 11.43 -16.72 15.48
CA SER A 133 12.06 -18.05 15.45
C SER A 133 12.90 -18.26 14.18
N LEU A 134 14.00 -19.01 14.30
CA LEU A 134 14.86 -19.40 13.18
C LEU A 134 14.30 -20.59 12.37
N GLU A 135 13.14 -21.12 12.76
CA GLU A 135 12.51 -22.25 12.07
C GLU A 135 11.82 -21.81 10.77
N GLU A 136 11.70 -22.73 9.81
CA GLU A 136 10.97 -22.45 8.57
C GLU A 136 9.51 -22.07 8.84
N MET A 137 9.15 -20.85 8.46
CA MET A 137 7.80 -20.32 8.62
C MET A 137 6.82 -21.05 7.69
N LYS A 138 5.94 -21.89 8.26
CA LYS A 138 4.83 -22.49 7.51
C LYS A 138 3.76 -21.43 7.21
N LEU A 139 3.42 -21.26 5.94
CA LEU A 139 2.46 -20.26 5.46
C LEU A 139 1.12 -20.91 5.04
N PRO A 140 -0.02 -20.21 5.17
CA PRO A 140 -0.17 -18.86 5.69
C PRO A 140 -0.12 -18.80 7.23
N LYS A 141 0.39 -17.68 7.77
CA LYS A 141 0.25 -17.34 9.20
C LYS A 141 -0.73 -16.19 9.36
N GLU A 142 -1.64 -16.28 10.33
CA GLU A 142 -2.65 -15.27 10.58
C GLU A 142 -2.68 -14.86 12.04
N TYR A 143 -2.71 -13.55 12.28
CA TYR A 143 -2.81 -12.94 13.59
C TYR A 143 -4.00 -11.98 13.56
N SER A 144 -4.81 -11.98 14.61
CA SER A 144 -6.01 -11.16 14.67
C SER A 144 -6.19 -10.58 16.07
N TRP A 145 -6.51 -9.29 16.09
CA TRP A 145 -6.94 -8.55 17.28
C TRP A 145 -8.36 -8.04 17.02
N PRO A 146 -9.40 -8.87 17.21
CA PRO A 146 -10.78 -8.52 16.86
C PRO A 146 -11.28 -7.27 17.57
N GLU A 147 -10.87 -7.05 18.82
CA GLU A 147 -11.17 -5.87 19.63
C GLU A 147 -10.58 -4.58 19.04
N LYS A 148 -9.54 -4.72 18.21
CA LYS A 148 -8.94 -3.62 17.44
C LYS A 148 -9.34 -3.64 15.97
N LYS A 149 -10.11 -4.62 15.51
CA LYS A 149 -10.48 -4.78 14.09
C LYS A 149 -9.25 -4.81 13.16
N LEU A 150 -8.15 -5.38 13.66
CA LEU A 150 -6.87 -5.52 12.96
C LEU A 150 -6.60 -7.01 12.68
N LYS A 151 -6.19 -7.30 11.45
CA LYS A 151 -5.68 -8.62 11.04
C LYS A 151 -4.36 -8.47 10.30
N ILE A 152 -3.42 -9.37 10.56
CA ILE A 152 -2.17 -9.51 9.81
C ILE A 152 -2.14 -10.93 9.25
N SER A 153 -1.89 -11.06 7.94
CA SER A 153 -1.60 -12.35 7.30
C SER A 153 -0.23 -12.31 6.64
N ILE A 154 0.59 -13.33 6.91
CA ILE A 154 1.82 -13.60 6.18
C ILE A 154 1.52 -14.69 5.15
N LEU A 155 1.73 -14.37 3.88
CA LEU A 155 1.28 -15.15 2.74
C LEU A 155 2.46 -15.48 1.81
N PRO A 156 2.36 -16.53 0.98
CA PRO A 156 3.34 -16.80 -0.07
C PRO A 156 3.44 -15.65 -1.08
N ASN A 157 4.63 -15.45 -1.67
CA ASN A 157 4.88 -14.42 -2.69
C ASN A 157 3.90 -14.48 -3.88
N THR A 158 3.45 -15.69 -4.25
CA THR A 158 2.51 -15.91 -5.35
C THR A 158 1.20 -15.13 -5.21
N VAL A 159 0.80 -14.75 -3.99
CA VAL A 159 -0.37 -13.90 -3.75
C VAL A 159 -0.16 -12.45 -4.20
N PHE A 160 1.09 -11.96 -4.13
CA PHE A 160 1.49 -10.59 -4.45
C PHE A 160 2.02 -10.43 -5.89
N ASP A 161 2.37 -11.54 -6.53
CA ASP A 161 2.85 -11.56 -7.91
C ASP A 161 1.74 -11.19 -8.91
N ASN A 162 0.48 -11.41 -8.54
CA ASN A 162 -0.64 -11.26 -9.46
C ASN A 162 -1.07 -9.78 -9.57
N PRO A 163 -0.96 -9.15 -10.77
CA PRO A 163 -1.33 -7.76 -11.00
C PRO A 163 -2.81 -7.40 -10.86
N LEU A 164 -3.65 -8.24 -10.28
CA LEU A 164 -5.12 -8.04 -10.31
C LEU A 164 -5.78 -8.22 -8.95
N ASN A 165 -4.99 -8.33 -7.89
CA ASN A 165 -5.46 -8.39 -6.50
C ASN A 165 -5.33 -7.03 -5.80
#